data_AF-A0A7T1I8A6-F1
#
_entry.id   AF-A0A7T1I8A6-F1
#
_cell.length_a   1.000
_cell.length_b   1.000
_cell.length_c   1.000
_cell.angle_alpha   90.00
_cell.angle_beta   90.00
_cell.angle_gamma   90.00
#
_symmetry.space_group_name_H-M   'P 1'
#
loop_
_entity.id
_entity.type
_entity.pdbx_description
1 polymer ?
#
loop_
_entity_poly.entity_id
_entity_poly.type
_entity_poly.pdbx_seq_one_letter_code
_entity_poly.pdbx_strand_id
1 'polypeptide(L)'
;MSALAAVILGLAPGQGALAATPPLMLSRQQALELGLGASLSLRSQVLKVEENQALVGLARTRFLPKLDLVALGTFAQVNTDIGFISNLPTIGDLSLNLGADGSALINNTFVNLGLILRMPLLDFGRSPLKQAAQADLQAARAEQEEQQRRARFEILSRYLSAQLSAAQIPVWESSLALSRQLLRDVNAIRREGLAPRIDT
;
A
#
# COMPACT_ATOMS: atom_id res chain seq x y z
N MET A 1 8.10 -2.92 30.31
CA MET A 1 8.45 -1.71 31.09
C MET A 1 9.95 -1.73 31.31
N SER A 2 10.62 -0.73 30.73
CA SER A 2 11.84 -0.04 31.16
C SER A 2 13.00 -0.82 31.78
N ALA A 3 14.16 -0.76 31.13
CA ALA A 3 15.35 -0.11 31.72
C ALA A 3 16.43 0.14 30.65
N LEU A 4 16.59 1.42 30.27
CA LEU A 4 17.88 2.00 29.90
C LEU A 4 18.87 1.77 31.06
N ALA A 5 20.13 1.42 30.78
CA ALA A 5 21.30 2.04 31.41
C ALA A 5 22.64 1.50 30.90
N ALA A 6 23.63 2.39 30.98
CA ALA A 6 25.07 2.17 31.06
C ALA A 6 25.88 2.06 29.75
N VAL A 7 26.01 3.21 29.09
CA VAL A 7 27.27 3.61 28.45
C VAL A 7 28.28 3.90 29.57
N ILE A 8 29.30 3.04 29.73
CA ILE A 8 30.48 3.34 30.53
C ILE A 8 31.69 3.30 29.61
N LEU A 9 32.28 4.48 29.44
CA LEU A 9 33.59 4.73 28.86
C LEU A 9 34.65 4.08 29.77
N GLY A 10 35.34 3.06 29.26
CA GLY A 10 36.50 2.44 29.91
C GLY A 10 37.54 2.11 28.86
N LEU A 11 38.49 3.02 28.64
CA LEU A 11 39.70 2.77 27.86
C LEU A 11 40.61 1.83 28.66
N ALA A 12 40.70 0.58 28.22
CA ALA A 12 41.80 -0.33 28.53
C ALA A 12 42.44 -0.75 27.18
N PRO A 13 43.74 -0.50 26.96
CA PRO A 13 44.43 -0.96 25.77
C PRO A 13 44.88 -2.40 25.99
N GLY A 14 44.20 -3.35 25.37
CA GLY A 14 44.62 -4.74 25.37
C GLY A 14 43.44 -5.68 25.53
N GLN A 15 43.28 -6.57 24.55
CA GLN A 15 42.34 -7.70 24.57
C GLN A 15 40.87 -7.34 24.35
N GLY A 16 40.60 -6.56 23.31
CA GLY A 16 39.37 -6.74 22.55
C GLY A 16 39.57 -7.91 21.61
N ALA A 17 39.39 -9.14 22.09
CA ALA A 17 38.99 -10.22 21.21
C ALA A 17 37.88 -9.63 20.32
N LEU A 18 38.08 -9.63 19.00
CA LEU A 18 37.01 -9.37 18.06
C LEU A 18 35.90 -10.29 18.53
N ALA A 19 34.92 -9.75 19.26
CA ALA A 19 33.76 -10.48 19.70
C ALA A 19 33.21 -10.99 18.40
N ALA A 20 33.41 -12.30 18.17
CA ALA A 20 32.99 -12.97 16.97
C ALA A 20 31.55 -12.55 16.82
N THR A 21 31.30 -11.66 15.85
CA THR A 21 29.97 -11.17 15.60
C THR A 21 29.19 -12.45 15.40
N PRO A 22 28.24 -12.78 16.31
CA PRO A 22 27.58 -14.07 16.24
C PRO A 22 27.11 -14.17 14.80
N PRO A 23 27.51 -15.22 14.06
CA PRO A 23 27.18 -15.28 12.66
C PRO A 23 25.68 -15.08 12.61
N LEU A 24 25.22 -14.07 11.86
CA LEU A 24 23.80 -13.83 11.63
C LEU A 24 23.25 -15.00 10.80
N MET A 25 23.32 -16.21 11.36
CA MET A 25 22.68 -17.40 10.86
C MET A 25 21.25 -17.28 11.32
N LEU A 26 20.50 -16.41 10.63
CA LEU A 26 19.05 -16.44 10.70
C LEU A 26 18.62 -17.88 10.46
N SER A 27 17.77 -18.41 11.32
CA SER A 27 17.13 -19.68 11.01
C SER A 27 16.26 -19.50 9.76
N ARG A 28 16.03 -20.57 8.99
CA ARG A 28 15.11 -20.55 7.84
C ARG A 28 13.78 -19.88 8.19
N GLN A 29 13.27 -20.16 9.39
CA GLN A 29 11.98 -19.65 9.86
C GLN A 29 12.04 -18.15 10.18
N GLN A 30 13.12 -17.67 10.80
CA GLN A 30 13.35 -16.24 11.02
C GLN A 30 13.55 -15.49 9.71
N ALA A 31 14.26 -16.06 8.73
CA ALA A 31 14.45 -15.47 7.42
C ALA A 31 13.12 -15.30 6.67
N LEU A 32 12.24 -16.30 6.75
CA LEU A 32 10.88 -16.23 6.19
C LEU A 32 10.03 -15.16 6.88
N GLU A 33 10.02 -15.13 8.21
CA GLU A 33 9.23 -14.17 8.97
C GLU A 33 9.65 -12.73 8.68
N LEU A 34 10.96 -12.45 8.73
CA LEU A 34 11.51 -11.14 8.46
C LEU A 34 11.33 -10.74 6.98
N GLY A 35 11.54 -11.67 6.05
CA GLY A 35 11.37 -11.42 4.62
C GLY A 35 9.92 -11.17 4.21
N LEU A 36 8.96 -11.90 4.80
CA LEU A 36 7.54 -11.69 4.54
C LEU A 36 7.04 -10.38 5.17
N GLY A 37 7.48 -10.06 6.39
CA GLY A 37 7.10 -8.81 7.08
C GLY A 37 7.63 -7.55 6.38
N ALA A 38 8.81 -7.65 5.76
CA ALA A 38 9.45 -6.56 5.03
C ALA A 38 9.05 -6.45 3.55
N SER A 39 8.32 -7.42 3.01
CA SER A 39 7.96 -7.45 1.58
C SER A 39 6.99 -6.32 1.21
N LEU A 40 7.46 -5.37 0.38
CA LEU A 40 6.62 -4.30 -0.18
C LEU A 40 5.59 -4.85 -1.18
N SER A 41 5.94 -5.90 -1.94
CA SER A 41 5.05 -6.53 -2.90
C SER A 41 3.87 -7.23 -2.22
N LEU A 42 4.06 -7.84 -1.05
CA LEU A 42 2.93 -8.39 -0.29
C LEU A 42 2.05 -7.29 0.30
N ARG A 43 2.66 -6.21 0.79
CA ARG A 43 1.93 -5.09 1.37
C ARG A 43 1.05 -4.39 0.32
N SER A 44 1.55 -4.20 -0.90
CA SER A 44 0.75 -3.63 -2.00
C SER A 44 -0.41 -4.56 -2.41
N GLN A 45 -0.23 -5.88 -2.36
CA GLN A 45 -1.30 -6.84 -2.65
C GLN A 45 -2.39 -6.87 -1.57
N VAL A 46 -2.01 -6.74 -0.30
CA VAL A 46 -2.98 -6.56 0.79
C VAL A 46 -3.85 -5.33 0.55
N LEU A 47 -3.23 -4.19 0.21
CA LEU A 47 -3.95 -2.95 -0.11
C LEU A 47 -4.89 -3.14 -1.31
N LYS A 48 -4.47 -3.88 -2.34
CA LYS A 48 -5.32 -4.19 -3.51
C LYS A 48 -6.54 -5.03 -3.12
N VAL A 49 -6.41 -5.96 -2.19
CA VAL A 49 -7.55 -6.74 -1.67
C VAL A 49 -8.50 -5.86 -0.86
N GLU A 50 -7.96 -4.99 0.00
CA GLU A 50 -8.76 -4.02 0.77
C GLU A 50 -9.52 -3.05 -0.13
N GLU A 51 -8.87 -2.53 -1.18
CA GLU A 51 -9.48 -1.69 -2.20
C GLU A 51 -10.66 -2.40 -2.88
N ASN A 52 -10.44 -3.62 -3.39
CA ASN A 52 -11.50 -4.39 -4.04
C ASN A 52 -12.66 -4.73 -3.08
N GLN A 53 -12.35 -4.95 -1.80
CA GLN A 53 -13.37 -5.16 -0.79
C GLN A 53 -14.21 -3.90 -0.56
N ALA A 54 -13.59 -2.71 -0.56
CA ALA A 54 -14.29 -1.44 -0.52
C ALA A 54 -15.16 -1.22 -1.76
N LEU A 55 -14.67 -1.58 -2.96
CA LEU A 55 -15.45 -1.51 -4.20
C LEU A 55 -16.70 -2.40 -4.16
N VAL A 56 -16.60 -3.61 -3.60
CA VAL A 56 -17.77 -4.46 -3.35
C VAL A 56 -18.74 -3.79 -2.37
N GLY A 57 -18.23 -3.13 -1.32
CA GLY A 57 -19.03 -2.33 -0.40
C GLY A 57 -19.80 -1.22 -1.11
N LEU A 58 -19.12 -0.44 -1.96
CA LEU A 58 -19.73 0.62 -2.78
C LEU A 58 -20.75 0.07 -3.79
N ALA A 59 -20.48 -1.10 -4.39
CA ALA A 59 -21.46 -1.75 -5.27
C ALA A 59 -22.73 -2.14 -4.50
N ARG A 60 -22.62 -2.53 -3.22
CA ARG A 60 -23.78 -2.83 -2.36
C ARG A 60 -24.59 -1.59 -2.00
N THR A 61 -23.96 -0.43 -1.77
CA THR A 61 -24.70 0.79 -1.42
C THR A 61 -25.60 1.29 -2.55
N ARG A 62 -25.35 0.90 -3.80
CA ARG A 62 -26.26 1.17 -4.93
C ARG A 62 -27.62 0.49 -4.80
N PHE A 63 -27.75 -0.54 -3.96
CA PHE A 63 -29.02 -1.20 -3.66
C PHE A 63 -29.73 -0.61 -2.44
N LEU A 64 -29.11 0.36 -1.76
CA LEU A 64 -29.68 1.01 -0.58
C LEU A 64 -30.35 2.32 -0.96
N PRO A 65 -31.44 2.71 -0.27
CA PRO A 65 -32.01 4.04 -0.41
C PRO A 65 -30.99 5.09 0.05
N LYS A 66 -30.94 6.22 -0.67
CA LYS A 66 -30.09 7.37 -0.32
C LYS A 66 -30.93 8.46 0.31
N LEU A 67 -30.50 9.00 1.44
CA LEU A 67 -31.12 10.12 2.11
C LEU A 67 -30.20 11.33 1.99
N ASP A 68 -30.65 12.35 1.30
CA ASP A 68 -29.90 13.60 1.12
C ASP A 68 -30.60 14.73 1.87
N LEU A 69 -29.83 15.54 2.61
CA LEU A 69 -30.31 16.79 3.18
C LEU A 69 -30.05 17.90 2.16
N VAL A 70 -31.10 18.64 1.81
CA VAL A 70 -31.01 19.74 0.85
C VAL A 70 -31.53 21.01 1.52
N ALA A 71 -30.69 22.05 1.46
CA ALA A 71 -31.05 23.40 1.85
C ALA A 71 -30.88 24.32 0.63
N LEU A 72 -31.93 25.04 0.26
CA LEU A 72 -31.91 26.03 -0.82
C LEU A 72 -32.36 27.38 -0.27
N GLY A 73 -31.49 28.37 -0.36
CA GLY A 73 -31.85 29.77 -0.23
C GLY A 73 -31.98 30.38 -1.61
N THR A 74 -33.12 30.98 -1.93
CA THR A 74 -33.32 31.68 -3.20
C THR A 74 -33.78 33.09 -2.94
N PHE A 75 -33.08 34.05 -3.53
CA PHE A 75 -33.45 35.46 -3.54
C PHE A 75 -33.87 35.81 -4.97
N ALA A 76 -35.09 36.31 -5.13
CA ALA A 76 -35.60 36.76 -6.41
C ALA A 76 -36.18 38.15 -6.26
N GLN A 77 -35.71 39.07 -7.09
CA GLN A 77 -36.25 40.40 -7.25
C GLN A 77 -36.69 40.54 -8.70
N VAL A 78 -38.00 40.64 -8.91
CA VAL A 78 -38.57 40.80 -10.25
C VAL A 78 -39.32 42.11 -10.29
N ASN A 79 -38.99 42.94 -11.29
CA ASN A 79 -39.71 44.16 -11.60
C ASN A 79 -40.65 43.85 -12.76
N THR A 80 -41.95 43.71 -12.50
CA THR A 80 -42.94 43.36 -13.52
C THR A 80 -44.18 44.23 -13.42
N ASP A 81 -44.72 44.63 -14.57
CA ASP A 81 -46.03 45.29 -14.65
C ASP A 81 -47.19 44.28 -14.81
N ILE A 82 -46.91 42.97 -14.81
CA ILE A 82 -47.89 41.89 -15.04
C ILE A 82 -47.64 40.73 -14.06
N GLY A 83 -48.70 40.26 -13.38
CA GLY A 83 -48.64 39.28 -12.29
C GLY A 83 -47.79 38.02 -12.58
N PHE A 84 -46.93 37.68 -11.62
CA PHE A 84 -45.99 36.57 -11.68
C PHE A 84 -46.61 35.25 -11.21
N ILE A 85 -46.36 34.14 -11.92
CA ILE A 85 -46.66 32.79 -11.46
C ILE A 85 -45.32 32.10 -11.14
N SER A 86 -45.06 31.87 -9.85
CA SER A 86 -43.93 31.05 -9.40
C SER A 86 -44.21 29.58 -9.69
N ASN A 87 -43.34 28.91 -10.45
CA ASN A 87 -43.40 27.47 -10.69
C ASN A 87 -42.66 26.64 -9.63
N LEU A 88 -42.24 27.26 -8.52
CA LEU A 88 -41.72 26.52 -7.37
C LEU A 88 -42.90 25.93 -6.58
N PRO A 89 -42.81 24.67 -6.09
CA PRO A 89 -43.82 24.08 -5.23
C PRO A 89 -43.74 24.71 -3.84
N THR A 90 -44.14 25.98 -3.74
CA THR A 90 -44.30 26.71 -2.49
C THR A 90 -45.69 26.38 -1.94
N ILE A 91 -45.73 25.71 -0.79
CA ILE A 91 -46.94 25.64 0.02
C ILE A 91 -47.27 27.06 0.45
N GLY A 92 -48.35 27.62 -0.10
CA GLY A 92 -49.12 28.68 0.54
C GLY A 92 -48.64 30.13 0.40
N ASP A 93 -48.45 30.63 -0.82
CA ASP A 93 -48.66 32.08 -1.07
C ASP A 93 -49.04 32.35 -2.54
N LEU A 94 -50.32 32.66 -2.77
CA LEU A 94 -50.83 33.28 -4.00
C LEU A 94 -51.41 34.64 -3.60
N SER A 95 -50.64 35.72 -3.78
CA SER A 95 -51.18 37.09 -3.69
C SER A 95 -51.44 37.61 -5.10
N LEU A 96 -52.72 37.62 -5.49
CA LEU A 96 -53.22 38.25 -6.71
C LEU A 96 -53.70 39.67 -6.35
N ASN A 97 -52.91 40.69 -6.69
CA ASN A 97 -53.37 42.08 -6.64
C ASN A 97 -53.54 42.60 -8.08
N LEU A 98 -54.78 42.54 -8.58
CA LEU A 98 -55.17 43.16 -9.85
C LEU A 98 -55.83 44.50 -9.56
N GLY A 99 -55.05 45.58 -9.59
CA GLY A 99 -55.60 46.94 -9.62
C GLY A 99 -54.73 47.99 -8.94
N ALA A 100 -53.65 48.42 -9.60
CA ALA A 100 -53.09 49.76 -9.44
C ALA A 100 -52.01 49.99 -10.52
N ASP A 101 -52.06 51.13 -11.22
CA ASP A 101 -51.04 51.61 -12.16
C ASP A 101 -49.74 51.98 -11.44
N GLY A 102 -49.00 50.97 -10.95
CA GLY A 102 -47.75 51.17 -10.24
C GLY A 102 -46.83 49.95 -10.34
N SER A 103 -45.57 50.18 -10.69
CA SER A 103 -44.54 49.14 -10.74
C SER A 103 -44.43 48.43 -9.39
N ALA A 104 -44.68 47.13 -9.34
CA ALA A 104 -44.57 46.34 -8.12
C ALA A 104 -43.14 45.80 -7.99
N LEU A 105 -42.41 46.30 -6.98
CA LEU A 105 -41.13 45.70 -6.58
C LEU A 105 -41.40 44.50 -5.66
N ILE A 106 -41.38 43.29 -6.22
CA ILE A 106 -41.56 42.07 -5.44
C ILE A 106 -40.19 41.56 -5.01
N ASN A 107 -39.91 41.66 -3.70
CA ASN A 107 -38.73 41.10 -3.07
C ASN A 107 -39.14 39.82 -2.33
N ASN A 108 -38.73 38.66 -2.85
CA ASN A 108 -39.04 37.38 -2.21
C ASN A 108 -37.76 36.65 -1.79
N THR A 109 -37.75 36.21 -0.53
CA THR A 109 -36.67 35.40 0.05
C THR A 109 -37.26 34.06 0.46
N PHE A 110 -36.81 33.00 -0.21
CA PHE A 110 -37.23 31.65 0.07
C PHE A 110 -36.09 30.88 0.73
N VAL A 111 -36.41 30.17 1.82
CA VAL A 111 -35.51 29.20 2.45
C VAL A 111 -36.24 27.87 2.49
N ASN A 112 -35.74 26.90 1.74
CA ASN A 112 -36.26 25.54 1.70
C ASN A 112 -35.28 24.61 2.39
N LEU A 113 -35.77 23.83 3.35
CA LEU A 113 -35.04 22.73 3.99
C LEU A 113 -35.83 21.45 3.74
N GLY A 114 -35.22 20.47 3.10
CA GLY A 114 -35.87 19.22 2.73
C GLY A 114 -34.96 18.02 2.86
N LEU A 115 -35.56 16.87 3.18
CA LEU A 115 -34.92 15.57 3.08
C LEU A 115 -35.39 14.90 1.79
N ILE A 116 -34.47 14.45 0.96
CA ILE A 116 -34.76 13.74 -0.29
C ILE A 116 -34.38 12.28 -0.11
N LEU A 117 -35.36 11.39 -0.19
CA LEU A 117 -35.16 9.94 -0.22
C LEU A 117 -35.15 9.45 -1.67
N ARG A 118 -33.99 9.00 -2.16
CA ARG A 118 -33.84 8.42 -3.50
C ARG A 118 -33.70 6.91 -3.40
N MET A 119 -34.74 6.18 -3.83
CA MET A 119 -34.73 4.72 -3.91
C MET A 119 -35.04 4.29 -5.35
N PRO A 120 -34.04 3.82 -6.11
CA PRO A 120 -34.31 3.35 -7.45
C PRO A 120 -34.79 1.89 -7.41
N LEU A 121 -36.04 1.68 -7.81
CA LEU A 121 -36.74 0.38 -7.70
C LEU A 121 -36.25 -0.67 -8.71
N LEU A 122 -35.92 -0.23 -9.93
CA LEU A 122 -35.49 -1.11 -11.01
C LEU A 122 -34.26 -0.53 -11.70
N ASP A 123 -33.17 -1.29 -11.70
CA ASP A 123 -31.93 -0.96 -12.41
C ASP A 123 -31.16 -2.24 -12.74
N PHE A 124 -31.27 -2.66 -14.00
CA PHE A 124 -30.66 -3.88 -14.50
C PHE A 124 -29.13 -3.84 -14.51
N GLY A 125 -28.51 -2.66 -14.44
CA GLY A 125 -27.06 -2.49 -14.42
C GLY A 125 -26.42 -2.82 -13.06
N ARG A 126 -27.19 -2.85 -11.96
CA ARG A 126 -26.60 -3.04 -10.62
C ARG A 126 -26.14 -4.44 -10.33
N SER A 127 -26.85 -5.44 -10.85
CA SER A 127 -26.53 -6.85 -10.64
C SER A 127 -25.19 -7.23 -11.30
N PRO A 128 -24.96 -6.93 -12.60
CA PRO A 128 -23.67 -7.15 -13.24
C PRO A 128 -22.52 -6.41 -12.56
N LEU A 129 -22.72 -5.17 -12.12
CA LEU A 129 -21.68 -4.40 -11.43
C LEU A 129 -21.29 -4.99 -10.07
N LYS A 130 -22.27 -5.53 -9.34
CA LYS A 130 -22.00 -6.26 -8.08
C LYS A 130 -21.23 -7.55 -8.35
N GLN A 131 -21.63 -8.30 -9.38
CA GLN A 131 -20.96 -9.54 -9.76
C GLN A 131 -19.52 -9.28 -10.23
N ALA A 132 -19.30 -8.25 -11.04
CA ALA A 132 -17.97 -7.83 -11.48
C ALA A 132 -17.08 -7.49 -10.28
N ALA A 133 -17.54 -6.63 -9.36
CA ALA A 133 -16.78 -6.27 -8.17
C ALA A 133 -16.47 -7.50 -7.28
N GLN A 134 -17.37 -8.49 -7.21
CA GLN A 134 -17.13 -9.73 -6.49
C GLN A 134 -16.08 -10.61 -7.18
N ALA A 135 -16.11 -10.70 -8.51
CA ALA A 135 -15.12 -11.41 -9.29
C ALA A 135 -13.73 -10.76 -9.16
N ASP A 136 -13.66 -9.42 -9.20
CA ASP A 136 -12.42 -8.66 -9.01
C ASP A 136 -11.83 -8.90 -7.61
N LEU A 137 -12.67 -8.94 -6.57
CA LEU A 137 -12.23 -9.29 -5.22
C LEU A 137 -11.69 -10.74 -5.12
N GLN A 138 -12.33 -11.69 -5.81
CA GLN A 138 -11.85 -13.07 -5.85
C GLN A 138 -10.52 -13.17 -6.59
N ALA A 139 -10.38 -12.49 -7.72
CA ALA A 139 -9.13 -12.41 -8.47
C ALA A 139 -8.00 -11.79 -7.63
N ALA A 140 -8.26 -10.67 -6.95
CA ALA A 140 -7.28 -10.03 -6.09
C ALA A 140 -6.82 -10.94 -4.94
N ARG A 141 -7.71 -11.74 -4.35
CA ARG A 141 -7.35 -12.74 -3.32
C ARG A 141 -6.48 -13.86 -3.89
N ALA A 142 -6.84 -14.39 -5.05
CA ALA A 142 -6.03 -15.41 -5.72
C ALA A 142 -4.63 -14.87 -6.07
N GLU A 143 -4.54 -13.64 -6.56
CA GLU A 143 -3.27 -12.96 -6.81
C GLU A 143 -2.45 -12.77 -5.53
N GLN A 144 -3.08 -12.39 -4.42
CA GLN A 144 -2.41 -12.25 -3.12
C GLN A 144 -1.78 -13.57 -2.67
N GLU A 145 -2.52 -14.68 -2.79
CA GLU A 145 -2.02 -16.02 -2.45
C GLU A 145 -0.84 -16.44 -3.33
N GLU A 146 -0.92 -16.19 -4.64
CA GLU A 146 0.20 -16.42 -5.56
C GLU A 146 1.42 -15.58 -5.21
N GLN A 147 1.23 -14.30 -4.87
CA GLN A 147 2.32 -13.42 -4.49
C GLN A 147 2.96 -13.87 -3.17
N GLN A 148 2.17 -14.41 -2.23
CA GLN A 148 2.71 -15.02 -1.01
C GLN A 148 3.54 -16.27 -1.32
N ARG A 149 3.08 -17.13 -2.24
CA ARG A 149 3.86 -18.28 -2.70
C ARG A 149 5.19 -17.86 -3.34
N ARG A 150 5.16 -16.87 -4.23
CA ARG A 150 6.35 -16.33 -4.91
C ARG A 150 7.33 -15.71 -3.93
N ALA A 151 6.86 -14.87 -3.01
CA ALA A 151 7.69 -14.24 -1.99
C ALA A 151 8.37 -15.30 -1.10
N ARG A 152 7.63 -16.31 -0.64
CA ARG A 152 8.19 -17.42 0.14
C ARG A 152 9.27 -18.17 -0.65
N PHE A 153 9.01 -18.49 -1.91
CA PHE A 153 9.98 -19.16 -2.77
C PHE A 153 11.25 -18.33 -2.93
N GLU A 154 11.11 -17.04 -3.25
CA GLU A 154 12.24 -16.11 -3.43
C GLU A 154 13.08 -15.96 -2.16
N ILE A 155 12.44 -15.82 -0.99
CA ILE A 155 13.15 -15.73 0.29
C ILE A 155 13.94 -17.01 0.55
N LEU A 156 13.33 -18.17 0.30
CA LEU A 156 14.00 -19.45 0.50
C LEU A 156 15.15 -19.67 -0.48
N SER A 157 14.98 -19.32 -1.75
CA SER A 157 16.06 -19.45 -2.75
C SER A 157 17.24 -18.56 -2.38
N ARG A 158 16.98 -17.31 -1.96
CA ARG A 158 18.02 -16.38 -1.50
C ARG A 158 18.70 -16.90 -0.24
N TYR A 159 17.93 -17.39 0.73
CA TYR A 159 18.47 -17.99 1.97
C TYR A 159 19.41 -19.16 1.68
N LEU A 160 18.97 -20.12 0.86
CA LEU A 160 19.78 -21.29 0.50
C LEU A 160 21.01 -20.90 -0.31
N SER A 161 20.90 -19.93 -1.22
CA SER A 161 22.06 -19.41 -1.97
C SER A 161 23.08 -18.76 -1.04
N ALA A 162 22.63 -18.02 -0.02
CA ALA A 162 23.52 -17.39 0.95
C ALA A 162 24.22 -18.44 1.82
N GLN A 163 23.50 -19.50 2.24
CA GLN A 163 24.07 -20.61 2.98
C GLN A 163 25.12 -21.38 2.16
N LEU A 164 24.83 -21.62 0.87
CA LEU A 164 25.76 -22.26 -0.05
C LEU A 164 27.03 -21.42 -0.24
N SER A 165 26.88 -20.11 -0.48
CA SER A 165 28.03 -19.20 -0.61
C SER A 165 28.86 -19.16 0.67
N ALA A 166 28.23 -19.12 1.84
CA ALA A 166 28.92 -19.14 3.13
C ALA A 166 29.72 -20.43 3.34
N ALA A 167 29.19 -21.58 2.92
CA ALA A 167 29.89 -22.86 2.99
C ALA A 167 31.10 -22.95 2.04
N GLN A 168 31.12 -22.18 0.95
CA GLN A 168 32.23 -22.15 0.00
C GLN A 168 33.41 -21.30 0.48
N ILE A 169 33.17 -20.27 1.30
CA ILE A 169 34.23 -19.39 1.83
C ILE A 169 35.43 -20.16 2.39
N PRO A 170 35.29 -21.12 3.33
CA PRO A 170 36.44 -21.83 3.88
C PRO A 170 37.17 -22.70 2.84
N VAL A 171 36.45 -23.22 1.84
CA VAL A 171 37.05 -23.99 0.74
C VAL A 171 37.96 -23.07 -0.09
N TRP A 172 37.49 -21.87 -0.41
CA TRP A 172 38.26 -20.89 -1.17
C TRP A 172 39.47 -20.38 -0.38
N GLU A 173 39.32 -20.17 0.93
CA GLU A 173 40.42 -19.83 1.83
C GLU A 173 41.50 -20.93 1.86
N SER A 174 41.09 -22.20 1.93
CA SER A 174 42.02 -23.34 1.90
C SER A 174 42.75 -23.45 0.56
N SER A 175 42.05 -23.27 -0.56
CA SER A 175 42.64 -23.28 -1.90
C SER A 175 43.63 -22.13 -2.09
N LEU A 176 43.33 -20.95 -1.55
CA LEU A 176 44.22 -19.80 -1.59
C LEU A 176 45.47 -20.03 -0.73
N ALA A 177 45.31 -20.62 0.45
CA ALA A 177 46.43 -20.97 1.32
C ALA A 177 47.38 -21.98 0.64
N LEU A 178 46.82 -23.02 0.01
CA LEU A 178 47.58 -24.02 -0.75
C LEU A 178 48.32 -23.39 -1.94
N SER A 179 47.63 -22.56 -2.72
CA SER A 179 48.23 -21.86 -3.87
C SER A 179 49.40 -20.95 -3.44
N ARG A 180 49.26 -20.27 -2.30
CA ARG A 180 50.33 -19.45 -1.71
C ARG A 180 51.51 -20.30 -1.24
N GLN A 181 51.27 -21.50 -0.72
CA GLN A 181 52.33 -22.42 -0.32
C GLN A 181 53.10 -22.92 -1.54
N LEU A 182 52.41 -23.43 -2.57
CA LEU A 182 53.04 -23.87 -3.82
C LEU A 182 53.89 -22.77 -4.44
N LEU A 183 53.41 -21.52 -4.45
CA LEU A 183 54.18 -20.39 -4.95
C LEU A 183 55.45 -20.12 -4.12
N ARG A 184 55.39 -20.27 -2.79
CA ARG A 184 56.58 -20.15 -1.93
C ARG A 184 57.59 -21.27 -2.23
N ASP A 185 57.11 -22.49 -2.38
CA ASP A 185 57.94 -23.66 -2.63
C ASP A 185 58.65 -23.56 -3.99
N VAL A 186 57.92 -23.20 -5.06
CA VAL A 186 58.51 -22.94 -6.39
C VAL A 186 59.55 -21.82 -6.34
N ASN A 187 59.28 -20.74 -5.60
CA ASN A 187 60.25 -19.65 -5.43
C ASN A 187 61.47 -20.03 -4.59
N ALA A 188 61.36 -21.01 -3.69
CA ALA A 188 62.49 -21.57 -2.95
C ALA A 188 63.35 -22.45 -3.85
N ILE A 189 62.73 -23.39 -4.59
CA ILE A 189 63.41 -24.27 -5.55
C ILE A 189 64.13 -23.45 -6.63
N ARG A 190 63.50 -22.37 -7.13
CA ARG A 190 64.14 -21.44 -8.09
C ARG A 190 65.38 -20.76 -7.50
N ARG A 191 65.36 -20.37 -6.23
CA ARG A 191 66.52 -19.75 -5.56
C ARG A 191 67.69 -20.72 -5.39
N GLU A 192 67.39 -22.01 -5.22
CA GLU A 192 68.40 -23.08 -5.13
C GLU A 192 68.96 -23.51 -6.49
N GLY A 193 68.49 -22.91 -7.60
CA GLY A 193 68.98 -23.21 -8.95
C GLY A 193 68.47 -24.54 -9.52
N LEU A 194 67.48 -25.16 -8.87
CA LEU A 194 66.97 -26.49 -9.18
C LEU A 194 65.71 -26.49 -10.09
N ALA A 195 65.22 -25.31 -10.48
CA ALA A 195 64.05 -25.17 -11.35
C ALA A 195 64.38 -24.51 -12.71
N PRO A 196 63.81 -24.99 -13.84
CA PRO A 196 63.96 -24.37 -15.15
C PRO A 196 63.35 -22.96 -15.20
N ARG A 197 63.98 -22.04 -15.93
CA ARG A 197 63.44 -20.70 -16.24
C ARG A 197 62.40 -20.79 -17.36
N ILE A 198 61.32 -21.53 -17.14
CA ILE A 198 60.20 -21.64 -18.09
C ILE A 198 58.97 -21.82 -17.20
N ASP A 199 58.20 -20.75 -17.05
CA ASP A 199 56.84 -20.66 -16.48
C ASP A 199 56.71 -19.24 -15.91
N THR A 200 56.64 -18.29 -16.86
CA THR A 200 56.08 -16.94 -16.74
C THR A 200 55.18 -16.75 -17.93
#